data_AF-A0A7R8CR80-F1
#
_entry.id   AF-A0A7R8CR80-F1
#
_cell.length_a   1.000
_cell.length_b   1.000
_cell.length_c   1.000
_cell.angle_alpha   90.00
_cell.angle_beta   90.00
_cell.angle_gamma   90.00
#
_symmetry.space_group_name_H-M   'P 1'
#
loop_
_entity.id
_entity.type
_entity.pdbx_description
1 polymer ?
#
loop_
_entity_poly.entity_id
_entity_poly.type
_entity_poly.pdbx_seq_one_letter_code
_entity_poly.pdbx_strand_id
1 'polypeptide(L)'
;MALPSLKTICMDESEKYWGVMDEMSIKSALEYDVGDPVVRGYDTIQLSSEELASHTLVFALVGVKTRWKQVVAYHLTGSNFCSKVVVEVLKEIISTSQEYGLKFTRIT
;
A
#
# COMPACT_ATOMS: atom_id res chain seq x y z
N MET A 1 3.13 -13.95 4.18
CA MET A 1 2.16 -13.10 3.48
C MET A 1 1.91 -13.71 2.10
N ALA A 2 0.86 -14.54 1.95
CA ALA A 2 0.73 -15.52 0.85
C ALA A 2 -0.51 -15.33 -0.05
N LEU A 3 -1.25 -14.24 0.12
CA LEU A 3 -2.55 -14.04 -0.56
C LEU A 3 -2.45 -13.65 -2.05
N PRO A 4 -1.45 -12.89 -2.52
CA PRO A 4 -1.37 -12.53 -3.95
C PRO A 4 -1.09 -13.72 -4.86
N SER A 5 -0.21 -14.65 -4.45
CA SER A 5 0.24 -15.77 -5.28
C SER A 5 -0.90 -16.71 -5.69
N LEU A 6 -1.81 -17.01 -4.77
CA LEU A 6 -2.92 -17.92 -5.03
C LEU A 6 -3.91 -17.34 -6.05
N LYS A 7 -4.05 -16.01 -6.05
CA LYS A 7 -4.95 -15.29 -6.95
C LYS A 7 -4.38 -15.22 -8.37
N THR A 8 -3.07 -15.02 -8.51
CA THR A 8 -2.43 -14.91 -9.83
C THR A 8 -2.42 -16.21 -10.63
N ILE A 9 -2.42 -17.37 -9.95
CA ILE A 9 -2.45 -18.70 -10.62
C ILE A 9 -3.74 -18.90 -11.43
N CYS A 10 -4.85 -18.33 -10.96
CA CYS A 10 -6.17 -18.50 -11.58
C CYS A 10 -6.50 -17.42 -12.62
N MET A 11 -5.59 -16.46 -12.86
CA MET A 11 -5.82 -15.31 -13.74
C MET A 11 -5.29 -15.56 -15.16
N ASP A 12 -6.05 -15.09 -16.15
CA ASP A 12 -5.56 -15.02 -17.52
C ASP A 12 -4.46 -13.94 -17.66
N GLU A 13 -3.57 -14.09 -18.65
CA GLU A 13 -2.48 -13.12 -18.91
C GLU A 13 -2.96 -11.68 -19.06
N SER A 14 -4.17 -11.51 -19.59
CA SER A 14 -4.77 -10.21 -19.82
C SER A 14 -5.27 -9.52 -18.53
N GLU A 15 -5.39 -10.25 -17.42
CA GLU A 15 -5.90 -9.78 -16.13
C GLU A 15 -4.81 -9.40 -15.13
N LYS A 16 -3.55 -9.73 -15.46
CA LYS A 16 -2.37 -9.55 -14.60
C LYS A 16 -1.88 -8.10 -14.55
N TYR A 17 -2.49 -7.21 -15.33
CA TYR A 17 -2.14 -5.80 -15.39
C TYR A 17 -2.72 -5.01 -14.21
N TRP A 18 -1.91 -4.19 -13.54
CA TRP A 18 -2.37 -3.47 -12.35
C TRP A 18 -1.83 -2.04 -12.16
N GLY A 19 -2.52 -1.27 -11.31
CA GLY A 19 -2.01 -0.02 -10.73
C GLY A 19 -3.03 0.91 -10.05
N VAL A 20 -2.84 1.24 -8.76
CA VAL A 20 -3.44 2.40 -8.05
C VAL A 20 -2.61 2.74 -6.79
N MET A 21 -2.43 4.03 -6.52
CA MET A 21 -2.08 4.59 -5.22
C MET A 21 -3.18 5.59 -4.84
N ASP A 22 -3.64 5.59 -3.58
CA ASP A 22 -4.68 6.53 -3.15
C ASP A 22 -4.35 7.11 -1.77
N GLU A 23 -4.80 8.34 -1.52
CA GLU A 23 -4.59 9.05 -0.27
C GLU A 23 -5.94 9.29 0.41
N MET A 24 -6.06 8.88 1.66
CA MET A 24 -7.29 9.00 2.44
C MET A 24 -7.04 9.81 3.71
N SER A 25 -7.83 10.86 3.92
CA SER A 25 -7.79 11.62 5.18
C SER A 25 -8.39 10.80 6.32
N ILE A 26 -7.72 10.84 7.47
CA ILE A 26 -8.14 10.18 8.72
C ILE A 26 -8.21 11.20 9.85
N LYS A 27 -8.94 10.84 10.90
CA LYS A 27 -8.92 11.64 12.14
C LYS A 27 -7.62 11.34 12.89
N SER A 28 -6.81 12.36 13.11
CA SER A 28 -5.62 12.24 13.95
C SER A 28 -6.00 11.86 15.38
N ALA A 29 -5.54 10.70 15.81
CA ALA A 29 -5.75 10.17 17.15
C ALA A 29 -4.65 9.16 17.47
N LEU A 30 -4.37 8.99 18.76
CA LEU A 30 -3.55 7.89 19.25
C LEU A 30 -4.46 6.79 19.76
N GLU A 31 -4.24 5.58 19.27
CA GLU A 31 -4.98 4.40 19.67
C GLU A 31 -4.00 3.34 20.16
N TYR A 32 -4.30 2.76 21.32
CA TYR A 32 -3.55 1.62 21.83
C TYR A 32 -4.17 0.35 21.24
N ASP A 33 -3.36 -0.43 20.51
CA ASP A 33 -3.78 -1.76 20.10
C ASP A 33 -3.53 -2.76 21.23
N VAL A 34 -4.58 -3.48 21.62
CA VAL A 34 -4.53 -4.51 22.65
C VAL A 34 -3.97 -5.82 22.08
N GLY A 35 -4.15 -6.06 20.77
CA GLY A 35 -3.68 -7.28 20.09
C GLY A 35 -2.17 -7.28 19.84
N ASP A 36 -1.59 -6.11 19.63
CA ASP A 36 -0.16 -5.87 19.50
C ASP A 36 0.18 -4.67 20.39
N PRO A 37 0.91 -4.82 21.50
CA PRO A 37 1.02 -3.84 22.58
C PRO A 37 1.82 -2.59 22.18
N VAL A 38 1.27 -1.85 21.22
CA VAL A 38 1.88 -0.74 20.50
C VAL A 38 0.85 0.39 20.37
N VAL A 39 1.32 1.62 20.55
CA VAL A 39 0.53 2.81 20.28
C VAL A 39 0.61 3.14 18.78
N ARG A 40 -0.55 3.25 18.13
CA ARG A 40 -0.67 3.64 16.72
C ARG A 40 -1.20 5.07 16.59
N GLY A 41 -1.00 5.66 15.42
CA GLY A 41 -1.43 7.02 15.10
C GLY A 41 -0.30 7.97 14.73
N TYR A 42 0.94 7.52 14.81
CA TYR A 42 2.11 8.27 14.32
C TYR A 42 2.39 7.99 12.84
N ASP A 43 3.13 8.90 12.21
CA ASP A 43 3.64 8.72 10.85
C ASP A 43 4.52 7.46 10.75
N THR A 44 4.27 6.66 9.71
CA THR A 44 4.98 5.40 9.45
C THR A 44 5.99 5.49 8.29
N ILE A 45 5.93 6.57 7.50
CA ILE A 45 6.88 6.86 6.42
C ILE A 45 8.08 7.64 6.97
N GLN A 46 7.82 8.59 7.87
CA GLN A 46 8.84 9.39 8.55
C GLN A 46 8.99 8.90 10.00
N LEU A 47 9.72 7.80 10.18
CA LEU A 47 9.94 7.17 11.49
C LEU A 47 10.59 8.09 12.56
N SER A 48 11.21 9.20 12.14
CA SER A 48 11.79 10.20 13.05
C SER A 48 10.80 11.30 13.47
N SER A 49 9.56 11.28 12.97
CA SER A 49 8.54 12.26 13.27
C SER A 49 7.61 11.74 14.36
N GLU A 50 7.51 12.46 15.48
CA GLU A 50 6.46 12.26 16.49
C GLU A 50 5.12 12.89 16.06
N GLU A 51 4.98 13.23 14.78
CA GLU A 51 3.79 13.83 14.23
C GLU A 51 2.63 12.82 14.16
N LEU A 52 1.44 13.28 14.55
CA LEU A 52 0.23 12.50 14.40
C LEU A 52 -0.15 12.41 12.91
N ALA A 53 -0.47 11.21 12.47
CA ALA A 53 -0.97 10.99 11.14
C ALA A 53 -2.33 11.67 10.94
N SER A 54 -2.48 12.36 9.81
CA SER A 54 -3.74 12.95 9.37
C SER A 54 -4.23 12.32 8.06
N HIS A 55 -3.36 11.58 7.38
CA HIS A 55 -3.65 10.88 6.14
C HIS A 55 -3.13 9.44 6.19
N THR A 56 -3.70 8.60 5.33
CA THR A 56 -3.22 7.26 5.06
C THR A 56 -2.98 7.13 3.57
N LEU A 57 -1.78 6.73 3.21
CA LEU A 57 -1.39 6.36 1.87
C LEU A 57 -1.64 4.87 1.67
N VAL A 58 -2.57 4.53 0.78
CA VAL A 58 -2.98 3.15 0.51
C VAL A 58 -2.44 2.72 -0.85
N PHE A 59 -1.77 1.57 -0.87
CA PHE A 59 -1.27 0.94 -2.08
C PHE A 59 -2.15 -0.25 -2.43
N ALA A 60 -2.76 -0.21 -3.60
CA ALA A 60 -3.66 -1.26 -4.06
C ALA A 60 -3.28 -1.75 -5.46
N LEU A 61 -3.26 -3.07 -5.62
CA LEU A 61 -3.21 -3.71 -6.93
C LEU A 61 -4.64 -3.73 -7.48
N VAL A 62 -4.84 -3.07 -8.61
CA VAL A 62 -6.15 -2.95 -9.26
C VAL A 62 -6.06 -3.45 -10.69
N GLY A 63 -6.83 -4.46 -11.03
CA GLY A 63 -6.87 -5.04 -12.37
C GLY A 63 -7.32 -4.03 -13.42
N VAL A 64 -6.57 -3.92 -14.52
CA VAL A 64 -6.88 -3.00 -15.62
C VAL A 64 -8.04 -3.51 -16.48
N LYS A 65 -8.06 -4.81 -16.80
CA LYS A 65 -9.12 -5.42 -17.63
C LYS A 65 -10.27 -5.96 -16.80
N THR A 66 -9.96 -6.65 -15.70
CA THR A 66 -10.98 -7.17 -14.79
C THR A 66 -10.98 -6.41 -13.48
N ARG A 67 -12.19 -6.16 -12.96
CA ARG A 67 -12.43 -5.28 -11.82
C ARG A 67 -12.11 -5.97 -10.50
N TRP A 68 -10.84 -6.30 -10.29
CA TRP A 68 -10.36 -6.77 -9.00
C TRP A 68 -9.53 -5.68 -8.32
N LYS A 69 -9.63 -5.60 -6.99
CA LYS A 69 -8.81 -4.73 -6.16
C LYS A 69 -8.26 -5.53 -4.98
N GLN A 70 -7.03 -5.24 -4.57
CA GLN A 70 -6.42 -5.80 -3.38
C GLN A 70 -5.47 -4.77 -2.76
N VAL A 71 -5.72 -4.41 -1.51
CA VAL A 71 -4.79 -3.59 -0.74
C VAL A 71 -3.59 -4.46 -0.38
N VAL A 72 -2.38 -3.96 -0.64
CA VAL A 72 -1.12 -4.67 -0.40
C VAL A 72 -0.25 -3.98 0.64
N ALA A 73 -0.37 -2.67 0.79
CA ALA A 73 0.29 -1.92 1.83
C ALA A 73 -0.53 -0.67 2.18
N TYR A 74 -0.33 -0.17 3.38
CA TYR A 74 -0.80 1.13 3.80
C TYR A 74 0.25 1.76 4.72
N HIS A 75 0.37 3.08 4.64
CA HIS A 75 1.24 3.86 5.50
C HIS A 75 0.49 5.07 6.01
N LEU A 76 0.60 5.32 7.31
CA LEU A 76 0.13 6.55 7.94
C LEU A 76 1.12 7.68 7.63
N THR A 77 0.58 8.85 7.27
CA THR A 77 1.36 10.05 6.95
C THR A 77 0.80 11.26 7.67
N GLY A 78 1.70 12.12 8.16
CA GLY A 78 1.36 13.44 8.69
C GLY A 78 1.03 14.44 7.58
N SER A 79 1.28 15.72 7.87
CA SER A 79 1.07 16.83 6.92
C SER A 79 2.01 16.79 5.71
N ASN A 80 3.11 16.05 5.78
CA ASN A 80 4.10 15.97 4.73
C ASN A 80 4.70 14.55 4.65
N PHE A 81 4.94 14.06 3.44
CA PHE A 81 5.61 12.77 3.24
C PHE A 81 6.82 12.88 2.32
N CYS A 82 7.83 12.05 2.58
CA CYS A 82 9.02 12.00 1.74
C CYS A 82 8.74 11.20 0.46
N SER A 83 8.69 11.88 -0.70
CA SER A 83 8.43 11.23 -1.98
C SER A 83 9.46 10.15 -2.32
N LYS A 84 10.70 10.25 -1.80
CA LYS A 84 11.73 9.21 -2.01
C LYS A 84 11.34 7.87 -1.38
N VAL A 85 10.82 7.91 -0.16
CA VAL A 85 10.40 6.70 0.58
C VAL A 85 9.21 6.06 -0.12
N VAL A 86 8.24 6.86 -0.58
CA VAL A 86 7.09 6.37 -1.35
C VAL A 86 7.54 5.67 -2.64
N VAL A 87 8.53 6.22 -3.34
CA VAL A 87 9.10 5.59 -4.54
C VAL A 87 9.80 4.26 -4.22
N GLU A 88 10.46 4.15 -3.08
CA GLU A 88 11.07 2.89 -2.63
C GLU A 88 10.01 1.82 -2.33
N VAL A 89 8.96 2.18 -1.59
CA VAL A 89 7.81 1.30 -1.34
C VAL A 89 7.17 0.85 -2.65
N LEU A 90 6.96 1.77 -3.61
CA LEU A 90 6.41 1.43 -4.92
C LEU A 90 7.31 0.45 -5.68
N LYS A 91 8.63 0.65 -5.66
CA LYS A 91 9.59 -0.27 -6.30
C LYS A 91 9.53 -1.67 -5.68
N GLU A 92 9.44 -1.75 -4.35
CA GLU A 92 9.31 -3.03 -3.65
C GLU A 92 8.01 -3.75 -4.02
N ILE A 93 6.88 -3.03 -4.05
CA ILE A 93 5.59 -3.58 -4.47
C ILE A 93 5.66 -4.07 -5.91
N ILE A 94 6.29 -3.29 -6.81
CA ILE A 94 6.44 -3.68 -8.22
C ILE A 94 7.30 -4.94 -8.35
N SER A 95 8.46 -4.99 -7.69
CA SER A 95 9.36 -6.16 -7.71
C SER A 95 8.64 -7.41 -7.21
N THR A 96 8.01 -7.31 -6.04
CA THR A 96 7.25 -8.40 -5.42
C THR A 96 6.08 -8.84 -6.31
N SER A 97 5.37 -7.91 -6.93
CA SER A 97 4.26 -8.22 -7.83
C SER A 97 4.73 -8.95 -9.09
N GLN A 98 5.89 -8.57 -9.63
CA GLN A 98 6.50 -9.23 -10.78
C GLN A 98 6.95 -10.66 -10.47
N GLU A 99 7.48 -10.90 -9.28
CA GLU A 99 7.79 -12.26 -8.79
C GLU A 99 6.56 -13.16 -8.74
N TYR A 100 5.40 -12.58 -8.40
CA TYR A 100 4.11 -13.29 -8.44
C TYR A 100 3.48 -13.36 -9.84
N GLY A 101 4.13 -12.84 -10.88
CA GLY A 101 3.66 -12.90 -12.27
C GLY A 101 2.73 -11.77 -12.70
N LEU A 102 2.56 -10.72 -11.89
CA LEU A 102 1.75 -9.55 -12.23
C LEU A 102 2.54 -8.56 -13.08
N LYS A 103 1.85 -7.88 -14.00
CA LYS A 103 2.44 -6.91 -14.93
C LYS A 103 2.05 -5.49 -14.53
N PHE A 104 3.01 -4.72 -14.05
CA PHE A 104 2.77 -3.32 -13.75
C PHE A 104 2.45 -2.52 -15.04
N THR A 105 1.42 -1.65 -15.00
CA THR A 105 1.05 -0.81 -16.16
C THR A 105 1.23 0.68 -15.90
N ARG A 106 0.59 1.20 -14.85
CA ARG A 106 0.53 2.65 -14.59
C ARG A 106 0.21 2.92 -13.12
N ILE A 107 0.77 3.97 -12.54
CA ILE A 107 0.26 4.55 -11.28
C ILE A 107 -0.71 5.68 -11.65
N THR A 108 -1.91 5.65 -11.09
CA THR A 108 -2.88 6.74 -11.19
C THR A 108 -2.92 7.45 -9.85
#